data_AF-A0A7C7U4F9-F1
#
_entry.id   AF-A0A7C7U4F9-F1
#
_cell.length_a   1.000
_cell.length_b   1.000
_cell.length_c   1.000
_cell.angle_alpha   90.00
_cell.angle_beta   90.00
_cell.angle_gamma   90.00
#
_symmetry.space_group_name_H-M   'P 1'
#
loop_
_entity.id
_entity.type
_entity.pdbx_description
1 polymer ?
#
loop_
_entity_poly.entity_id
_entity_poly.type
_entity_poly.pdbx_seq_one_letter_code
_entity_poly.pdbx_strand_id
1 'polypeptide(L)'
;MAELKNYQMYINGEWVAAQSGKTFESINPSDGKPWAVVPEADEVDVDTAVKAAHRAFTEGPWSTMTATERGKLLRRLGDVLAEHSESLGHCETVDTGKLFKETRWQARYISDYFYYYAGLADKVSGETLPIDKPNMWTMTIREPLGVVAAVVPWNSQLFLVAVKIGPALAAGNTVVLKASEHASAPMLEFAKVFEEVGFPPGVFNVISGLGEPCGRALTSHPLVDRISFTGGPETARHVVRNSAENFAQVSLELGGKSPVVIFDDADLESATNGVLLSIFSASGQSCVAGSRLLLHESIHDEVLARVAEKASKIRIGDPLDENSQMGPLATRAQLDNIDSTVADAKANGATLVHGGKQPAGLGNGWYYEPTVVACPDQQIGIVQRELFGPVVSALRFTDEAHALQLANDCRFGLAAGIFTADIGRALRITKGIRCGIVWVNTYRMVSPLAPFGGYKDSGYGRESGLEAIYDYTRPKTVWLNTSPDPIADPFVMQ
;
A
#
# COMPACT_ATOMS: atom_id res chain seq x y z
N MET A 1 2.20 0.11 -36.16
CA MET A 1 2.30 0.42 -34.73
C MET A 1 1.04 -0.12 -34.09
N ALA A 2 1.10 -0.74 -32.91
CA ALA A 2 -0.12 -1.14 -32.21
C ALA A 2 -0.96 0.11 -31.90
N GLU A 3 -2.27 0.01 -31.99
CA GLU A 3 -3.18 1.11 -31.65
C GLU A 3 -3.11 1.34 -30.13
N LEU A 4 -2.72 2.55 -29.71
CA LEU A 4 -2.63 2.89 -28.29
C LEU A 4 -4.04 3.06 -27.70
N LYS A 5 -4.24 2.51 -26.51
CA LYS A 5 -5.49 2.69 -25.78
C LYS A 5 -5.56 4.10 -25.18
N ASN A 6 -6.63 4.84 -25.44
CA ASN A 6 -6.82 6.18 -24.88
C ASN A 6 -7.71 6.10 -23.63
N TYR A 7 -7.24 6.68 -22.53
CA TYR A 7 -8.00 6.77 -21.28
C TYR A 7 -8.55 8.17 -21.02
N GLN A 8 -9.55 8.23 -20.14
CA GLN A 8 -10.11 9.45 -19.58
C GLN A 8 -10.08 9.33 -18.04
N MET A 9 -10.08 10.47 -17.35
CA MET A 9 -10.30 10.56 -15.91
C MET A 9 -11.78 10.40 -15.59
N TYR A 10 -12.10 10.06 -14.34
CA TYR A 10 -13.49 9.94 -13.87
C TYR A 10 -13.75 10.98 -12.79
N ILE A 11 -14.49 12.04 -13.11
CA ILE A 11 -14.74 13.15 -12.19
C ILE A 11 -16.24 13.43 -12.16
N ASN A 12 -16.82 13.49 -10.96
CA ASN A 12 -18.23 13.80 -10.77
C ASN A 12 -19.19 12.92 -11.59
N GLY A 13 -18.89 11.63 -11.73
CA GLY A 13 -19.72 10.71 -12.50
C GLY A 13 -19.51 10.75 -14.02
N GLU A 14 -18.54 11.51 -14.51
CA GLU A 14 -18.32 11.72 -15.95
C GLU A 14 -16.88 11.37 -16.36
N TRP A 15 -16.74 10.89 -17.59
CA TRP A 15 -15.44 10.60 -18.20
C TRP A 15 -14.88 11.84 -18.91
N VAL A 16 -13.75 12.37 -18.44
CA VAL A 16 -13.19 13.66 -18.89
C VAL A 16 -11.71 13.54 -19.29
N ALA A 17 -11.30 14.35 -20.27
CA ALA A 17 -9.89 14.57 -20.55
C ALA A 17 -9.30 15.59 -19.55
N ALA A 18 -7.97 15.73 -19.53
CA ALA A 18 -7.33 16.82 -18.80
C ALA A 18 -7.73 18.16 -19.45
N GLN A 19 -8.05 19.17 -18.66
CA GLN A 19 -8.48 20.47 -19.19
C GLN A 19 -7.41 21.16 -20.03
N SER A 20 -6.14 20.94 -19.70
CA SER A 20 -5.00 21.42 -20.49
C SER A 20 -4.83 20.71 -21.84
N GLY A 21 -5.49 19.57 -22.04
CA GLY A 21 -5.30 18.67 -23.18
C GLY A 21 -4.00 17.86 -23.12
N LYS A 22 -3.20 17.98 -22.05
CA LYS A 22 -1.95 17.22 -21.89
C LYS A 22 -2.22 15.75 -21.59
N THR A 23 -1.30 14.92 -22.05
CA THR A 23 -1.32 13.47 -21.86
C THR A 23 0.09 12.93 -21.72
N PHE A 24 0.25 11.77 -21.08
CA PHE A 24 1.48 11.00 -21.06
C PHE A 24 1.23 9.54 -21.48
N GLU A 25 2.29 8.84 -21.88
CA GLU A 25 2.24 7.45 -22.30
C GLU A 25 2.42 6.50 -21.09
N SER A 26 1.62 5.45 -21.04
CA SER A 26 1.84 4.30 -20.15
C SER A 26 2.63 3.22 -20.88
N ILE A 27 3.68 2.72 -20.23
CA ILE A 27 4.67 1.83 -20.85
C ILE A 27 4.47 0.42 -20.33
N ASN A 28 4.44 -0.57 -21.22
CA ASN A 28 4.43 -1.97 -20.84
C ASN A 28 5.87 -2.40 -20.49
N PRO A 29 6.18 -2.74 -19.22
CA PRO A 29 7.54 -3.08 -18.81
C PRO A 29 8.06 -4.39 -19.40
N SER A 30 7.19 -5.25 -19.96
CA SER A 30 7.59 -6.53 -20.53
C SER A 30 8.30 -6.40 -21.89
N ASP A 31 8.09 -5.29 -22.60
CA ASP A 31 8.73 -5.01 -23.89
C ASP A 31 9.28 -3.57 -24.03
N GLY A 32 9.02 -2.72 -23.03
CA GLY A 32 9.47 -1.33 -22.96
C GLY A 32 8.75 -0.40 -23.93
N LYS A 33 7.56 -0.74 -24.42
CA LYS A 33 6.81 0.06 -25.41
C LYS A 33 5.56 0.71 -24.81
N PRO A 34 5.15 1.89 -25.32
CA PRO A 34 3.85 2.47 -25.00
C PRO A 34 2.71 1.53 -25.39
N TRP A 35 1.71 1.41 -24.51
CA TRP A 35 0.48 0.65 -24.79
C TRP A 35 -0.79 1.49 -24.58
N ALA A 36 -0.69 2.59 -23.84
CA ALA A 36 -1.80 3.49 -23.56
C ALA A 36 -1.38 4.96 -23.48
N VAL A 37 -2.33 5.86 -23.66
CA VAL A 37 -2.22 7.32 -23.47
C VAL A 37 -3.20 7.73 -22.37
N VAL A 38 -2.70 8.51 -21.42
CA VAL A 38 -3.39 8.86 -20.18
C VAL A 38 -3.43 10.38 -19.99
N PRO A 39 -4.55 10.98 -19.54
CA PRO A 39 -4.61 12.41 -19.26
C PRO A 39 -3.63 12.84 -18.16
N GLU A 40 -3.01 14.00 -18.34
CA GLU A 40 -2.12 14.61 -17.35
C GLU A 40 -2.86 15.75 -16.62
N ALA A 41 -3.50 15.42 -15.50
CA ALA A 41 -4.19 16.38 -14.66
C ALA A 41 -3.25 17.48 -14.17
N ASP A 42 -3.75 18.72 -14.14
CA ASP A 42 -3.11 19.85 -13.48
C ASP A 42 -3.92 20.33 -12.27
N GLU A 43 -3.60 21.49 -11.72
CA GLU A 43 -4.29 22.08 -10.59
C GLU A 43 -5.79 22.32 -10.84
N VAL A 44 -6.20 22.60 -12.08
CA VAL A 44 -7.59 22.91 -12.43
C VAL A 44 -8.43 21.62 -12.39
N ASP A 45 -7.88 20.53 -12.90
CA ASP A 45 -8.51 19.20 -12.84
C ASP A 45 -8.63 18.72 -11.38
N VAL A 46 -7.59 18.93 -10.58
CA VAL A 46 -7.61 18.62 -9.14
C VAL A 46 -8.69 19.42 -8.41
N ASP A 47 -8.74 20.75 -8.60
CA ASP A 47 -9.74 21.61 -7.96
C ASP A 47 -11.16 21.18 -8.36
N THR A 48 -11.37 20.82 -9.62
CA THR A 48 -12.65 20.31 -10.12
C THR A 48 -13.05 19.01 -9.42
N ALA A 49 -12.13 18.04 -9.31
CA ALA A 49 -12.38 16.77 -8.62
C ALA A 49 -12.65 16.95 -7.13
N VAL A 50 -11.86 17.79 -6.45
CA VAL A 50 -12.01 18.02 -5.01
C VAL A 50 -13.30 18.78 -4.71
N LYS A 51 -13.69 19.78 -5.52
CA LYS A 51 -14.97 20.47 -5.35
C LYS A 51 -16.17 19.55 -5.60
N ALA A 52 -16.07 18.63 -6.56
CA ALA A 52 -17.09 17.62 -6.77
C ALA A 52 -17.23 16.67 -5.56
N ALA A 53 -16.11 16.20 -5.02
CA ALA A 53 -16.08 15.39 -3.81
C ALA A 53 -16.66 16.14 -2.61
N HIS A 54 -16.23 17.38 -2.39
CA HIS A 54 -16.73 18.22 -1.30
C HIS A 54 -18.24 18.44 -1.40
N ARG A 55 -18.76 18.76 -2.58
CA ARG A 55 -20.21 18.91 -2.80
C ARG A 55 -20.96 17.61 -2.52
N ALA A 56 -20.46 16.46 -2.96
CA ALA A 56 -21.09 15.18 -2.65
C ALA A 56 -21.03 14.83 -1.15
N PHE A 57 -20.03 15.32 -0.44
CA PHE A 57 -19.90 15.14 1.01
C PHE A 57 -20.86 16.03 1.81
N THR A 58 -21.04 17.28 1.41
CA THR A 58 -21.85 18.26 2.16
C THR A 58 -23.31 18.30 1.71
N GLU A 59 -23.57 17.94 0.46
CA GLU A 59 -24.87 18.07 -0.20
C GLU A 59 -25.27 16.77 -0.92
N GLY A 60 -26.55 16.66 -1.25
CA GLY A 60 -27.06 15.56 -2.08
C GLY A 60 -27.27 14.24 -1.34
N PRO A 61 -27.40 13.12 -2.09
CA PRO A 61 -27.84 11.86 -1.50
C PRO A 61 -26.79 11.22 -0.58
N TRP A 62 -25.49 11.38 -0.86
CA TRP A 62 -24.44 10.75 -0.04
C TRP A 62 -24.35 11.33 1.38
N SER A 63 -24.50 12.65 1.53
CA SER A 63 -24.45 13.33 2.83
C SER A 63 -25.60 12.95 3.77
N THR A 64 -26.69 12.43 3.22
CA THR A 64 -27.89 12.03 3.97
C THR A 64 -28.09 10.51 4.05
N MET A 65 -27.30 9.73 3.32
CA MET A 65 -27.34 8.26 3.38
C MET A 65 -26.99 7.76 4.77
N THR A 66 -27.79 6.83 5.26
CA THR A 66 -27.50 6.07 6.47
C THR A 66 -26.26 5.21 6.29
N ALA A 67 -25.60 4.87 7.40
CA ALA A 67 -24.46 3.96 7.40
C ALA A 67 -24.77 2.60 6.73
N THR A 68 -25.99 2.10 6.91
CA THR A 68 -26.46 0.86 6.27
C THR A 68 -26.58 0.98 4.76
N GLU A 69 -27.04 2.11 4.22
CA GLU A 69 -27.12 2.33 2.77
C GLU A 69 -25.73 2.39 2.14
N ARG A 70 -24.76 3.05 2.80
CA ARG A 70 -23.36 3.04 2.37
C ARG A 70 -22.78 1.62 2.38
N GLY A 71 -23.07 0.84 3.42
CA GLY A 71 -22.68 -0.57 3.49
C GLY A 71 -23.25 -1.40 2.33
N LYS A 72 -24.50 -1.18 1.92
CA LYS A 72 -25.11 -1.85 0.76
C LYS A 72 -24.39 -1.51 -0.56
N LEU A 73 -23.99 -0.25 -0.75
CA LEU A 73 -23.23 0.16 -1.94
C LEU A 73 -21.84 -0.49 -1.96
N LEU A 74 -21.13 -0.53 -0.84
CA LEU A 74 -19.85 -1.22 -0.73
C LEU A 74 -19.98 -2.73 -0.95
N ARG A 75 -21.06 -3.35 -0.47
CA ARG A 75 -21.34 -4.75 -0.75
C ARG A 75 -21.51 -4.99 -2.25
N ARG A 76 -22.35 -4.17 -2.91
CA ARG A 76 -22.54 -4.24 -4.37
C ARG A 76 -21.23 -4.00 -5.12
N LEU A 77 -20.37 -3.09 -4.65
CA LEU A 77 -19.05 -2.87 -5.22
C LEU A 77 -18.20 -4.15 -5.19
N GLY A 78 -18.18 -4.87 -4.06
CA GLY A 78 -17.48 -6.16 -3.99
C GLY A 78 -18.03 -7.20 -4.97
N ASP A 79 -19.35 -7.23 -5.17
CA ASP A 79 -20.01 -8.14 -6.11
C ASP A 79 -19.63 -7.83 -7.57
N VAL A 80 -19.79 -6.58 -8.02
CA VAL A 80 -19.44 -6.15 -9.40
C VAL A 80 -17.94 -6.29 -9.64
N LEU A 81 -17.09 -5.94 -8.67
CA LEU A 81 -15.65 -6.06 -8.79
C LEU A 81 -15.19 -7.50 -9.03
N ALA A 82 -15.86 -8.48 -8.42
CA ALA A 82 -15.53 -9.89 -8.64
C ALA A 82 -15.77 -10.31 -10.09
N GLU A 83 -16.79 -9.74 -10.75
CA GLU A 83 -17.12 -9.99 -12.16
C GLU A 83 -16.08 -9.37 -13.12
N HIS A 84 -15.49 -8.24 -12.74
CA HIS A 84 -14.43 -7.54 -13.52
C HIS A 84 -13.00 -7.95 -13.13
N SER A 85 -12.82 -8.89 -12.22
CA SER A 85 -11.50 -9.23 -11.66
C SER A 85 -10.48 -9.67 -12.72
N GLU A 86 -10.91 -10.38 -13.76
CA GLU A 86 -10.02 -10.85 -14.82
C GLU A 86 -9.52 -9.70 -15.72
N SER A 87 -10.42 -8.80 -16.15
CA SER A 87 -10.06 -7.66 -17.00
C SER A 87 -9.17 -6.66 -16.26
N LEU A 88 -9.48 -6.40 -14.98
CA LEU A 88 -8.66 -5.56 -14.10
C LEU A 88 -7.28 -6.17 -13.85
N GLY A 89 -7.21 -7.47 -13.57
CA GLY A 89 -5.95 -8.18 -13.39
C GLY A 89 -5.08 -8.14 -14.64
N HIS A 90 -5.68 -8.32 -15.82
CA HIS A 90 -4.97 -8.22 -17.10
C HIS A 90 -4.43 -6.80 -17.31
N CYS A 91 -5.25 -5.77 -17.06
CA CYS A 91 -4.83 -4.37 -17.15
C CYS A 91 -3.65 -4.07 -16.21
N GLU A 92 -3.71 -4.49 -14.94
CA GLU A 92 -2.61 -4.29 -13.99
C GLU A 92 -1.36 -5.05 -14.41
N THR A 93 -1.48 -6.25 -14.98
CA THR A 93 -0.33 -6.99 -15.52
C THR A 93 0.36 -6.26 -16.66
N VAL A 94 -0.40 -5.75 -17.64
CA VAL A 94 0.16 -5.03 -18.78
C VAL A 94 0.85 -3.74 -18.31
N ASP A 95 0.27 -3.03 -17.34
CA ASP A 95 0.78 -1.73 -16.89
C ASP A 95 1.94 -1.83 -15.90
N THR A 96 2.01 -2.89 -15.10
CA THR A 96 2.99 -3.02 -14.00
C THR A 96 4.02 -4.12 -14.21
N GLY A 97 3.77 -5.06 -15.13
CA GLY A 97 4.60 -6.25 -15.32
C GLY A 97 4.40 -7.33 -14.26
N LYS A 98 3.50 -7.14 -13.30
CA LYS A 98 3.17 -8.17 -12.31
C LYS A 98 2.44 -9.33 -12.98
N LEU A 99 2.73 -10.55 -12.56
CA LEU A 99 2.21 -11.77 -13.22
C LEU A 99 0.67 -11.80 -13.21
N PHE A 100 0.06 -12.20 -14.33
CA PHE A 100 -1.39 -12.25 -14.48
C PHE A 100 -2.05 -13.18 -13.47
N LYS A 101 -1.42 -14.32 -13.16
CA LYS A 101 -1.92 -15.22 -12.11
C LYS A 101 -1.98 -14.56 -10.73
N GLU A 102 -1.09 -13.60 -10.44
CA GLU A 102 -1.09 -12.86 -9.18
C GLU A 102 -2.14 -11.75 -9.20
N THR A 103 -2.19 -10.94 -10.26
CA THR A 103 -3.11 -9.81 -10.40
C THR A 103 -4.56 -10.26 -10.55
N ARG A 104 -4.84 -11.32 -11.32
CA ARG A 104 -6.18 -11.92 -11.45
C ARG A 104 -6.72 -12.39 -10.09
N TRP A 105 -5.88 -13.08 -9.31
CA TRP A 105 -6.27 -13.52 -7.97
C TRP A 105 -6.46 -12.33 -7.03
N GLN A 106 -5.53 -11.37 -7.05
CA GLN A 106 -5.58 -10.18 -6.20
C GLN A 106 -6.83 -9.33 -6.49
N ALA A 107 -7.13 -9.08 -7.77
CA ALA A 107 -8.31 -8.33 -8.21
C ALA A 107 -9.62 -8.99 -7.76
N ARG A 108 -9.66 -10.31 -7.61
CA ARG A 108 -10.79 -11.02 -7.02
C ARG A 108 -10.81 -10.94 -5.50
N TYR A 109 -9.65 -11.10 -4.85
CA TYR A 109 -9.56 -11.10 -3.39
C TYR A 109 -9.88 -9.74 -2.76
N ILE A 110 -9.66 -8.63 -3.47
CA ILE A 110 -10.01 -7.30 -2.97
C ILE A 110 -11.53 -7.09 -2.78
N SER A 111 -12.39 -7.91 -3.37
CA SER A 111 -13.82 -7.93 -3.05
C SER A 111 -14.07 -8.21 -1.55
N ASP A 112 -13.25 -9.06 -0.92
CA ASP A 112 -13.37 -9.36 0.50
C ASP A 112 -13.06 -8.16 1.40
N TYR A 113 -12.21 -7.23 0.94
CA TYR A 113 -11.97 -5.96 1.64
C TYR A 113 -13.21 -5.08 1.62
N PHE A 114 -13.90 -4.99 0.48
CA PHE A 114 -15.15 -4.24 0.39
C PHE A 114 -16.29 -4.90 1.17
N TYR A 115 -16.38 -6.23 1.19
CA TYR A 115 -17.33 -6.96 2.03
C TYR A 115 -17.09 -6.72 3.52
N TYR A 116 -15.83 -6.74 3.94
CA TYR A 116 -15.46 -6.45 5.32
C TYR A 116 -15.90 -5.05 5.74
N TYR A 117 -15.54 -4.02 4.98
CA TYR A 117 -15.93 -2.64 5.31
C TYR A 117 -17.42 -2.35 5.11
N ALA A 118 -18.09 -3.04 4.18
CA ALA A 118 -19.55 -3.02 4.08
C ALA A 118 -20.21 -3.51 5.37
N GLY A 119 -19.69 -4.58 5.97
CA GLY A 119 -20.17 -5.11 7.25
C GLY A 119 -19.87 -4.23 8.46
N LEU A 120 -18.84 -3.37 8.36
CA LEU A 120 -18.46 -2.42 9.41
C LEU A 120 -19.16 -1.06 9.30
N ALA A 121 -19.68 -0.68 8.14
CA ALA A 121 -20.17 0.67 7.87
C ALA A 121 -21.16 1.18 8.95
N ASP A 122 -22.06 0.31 9.41
CA ASP A 122 -23.08 0.57 10.44
C ASP A 122 -22.71 0.04 11.84
N LYS A 123 -21.45 -0.35 12.05
CA LYS A 123 -20.90 -0.82 13.34
C LYS A 123 -19.94 0.17 14.01
N VAL A 124 -19.65 1.30 13.35
CA VAL A 124 -18.89 2.39 13.95
C VAL A 124 -19.82 3.23 14.81
N SER A 125 -19.63 3.15 16.13
CA SER A 125 -20.41 3.91 17.10
C SER A 125 -19.53 4.85 17.91
N GLY A 126 -20.16 5.83 18.55
CA GLY A 126 -19.55 6.50 19.71
C GLY A 126 -19.87 5.76 21.00
N GLU A 127 -19.69 6.46 22.13
CA GLU A 127 -19.79 5.90 23.48
C GLU A 127 -20.58 6.85 24.39
N THR A 128 -21.32 6.30 25.35
CA THR A 128 -21.83 7.08 26.49
C THR A 128 -20.76 7.16 27.57
N LEU A 129 -20.40 8.37 28.01
CA LEU A 129 -19.27 8.58 28.91
C LEU A 129 -19.72 8.66 30.39
N PRO A 130 -19.05 7.97 31.33
CA PRO A 130 -19.32 8.08 32.76
C PRO A 130 -18.68 9.34 33.33
N ILE A 131 -19.37 10.48 33.22
CA ILE A 131 -18.84 11.80 33.56
C ILE A 131 -18.91 12.08 35.07
N ASP A 132 -17.90 12.80 35.57
CA ASP A 132 -17.71 13.19 36.97
C ASP A 132 -18.55 14.41 37.40
N LYS A 133 -19.48 14.87 36.56
CA LYS A 133 -20.34 16.03 36.77
C LYS A 133 -21.78 15.58 36.97
N PRO A 134 -22.47 16.04 38.04
CA PRO A 134 -23.87 15.69 38.25
C PRO A 134 -24.75 16.26 37.13
N ASN A 135 -25.89 15.60 36.89
CA ASN A 135 -26.89 16.01 35.89
C ASN A 135 -26.34 16.20 34.48
N MET A 136 -25.26 15.52 34.12
CA MET A 136 -24.64 15.62 32.81
C MET A 136 -24.70 14.27 32.10
N TRP A 137 -25.44 14.22 30.99
CA TRP A 137 -25.38 13.11 30.07
C TRP A 137 -24.45 13.46 28.92
N THR A 138 -23.37 12.71 28.79
CA THR A 138 -22.35 12.96 27.78
C THR A 138 -22.16 11.73 26.91
N MET A 139 -22.06 11.96 25.61
CA MET A 139 -21.76 10.93 24.63
C MET A 139 -20.75 11.43 23.60
N THR A 140 -20.06 10.50 22.96
CA THR A 140 -19.38 10.76 21.71
C THR A 140 -20.25 10.29 20.55
N ILE A 141 -20.16 10.98 19.42
CA ILE A 141 -20.64 10.52 18.12
C ILE A 141 -19.46 10.49 17.15
N ARG A 142 -19.46 9.58 16.18
CA ARG A 142 -18.41 9.48 15.17
C ARG A 142 -18.92 10.06 13.85
N GLU A 143 -18.21 11.06 13.34
CA GLU A 143 -18.53 11.73 12.07
C GLU A 143 -17.42 11.46 11.04
N PRO A 144 -17.74 11.30 9.74
CA PRO A 144 -16.72 11.28 8.70
C PRO A 144 -15.89 12.57 8.70
N LEU A 145 -14.67 12.48 8.19
CA LEU A 145 -13.76 13.61 8.12
C LEU A 145 -14.17 14.61 7.03
N GLY A 146 -14.40 14.12 5.80
CA GLY A 146 -14.74 14.93 4.64
C GLY A 146 -14.14 14.39 3.35
N VAL A 147 -13.36 15.20 2.64
CA VAL A 147 -12.71 14.77 1.39
C VAL A 147 -11.38 14.07 1.70
N VAL A 148 -11.24 12.85 1.19
CA VAL A 148 -10.02 12.04 1.30
C VAL A 148 -9.25 12.10 -0.02
N ALA A 149 -8.02 12.59 0.02
CA ALA A 149 -7.03 12.38 -1.02
C ALA A 149 -6.40 10.98 -0.84
N ALA A 150 -6.70 10.06 -1.75
CA ALA A 150 -6.08 8.74 -1.78
C ALA A 150 -4.98 8.72 -2.86
N VAL A 151 -3.74 8.49 -2.47
CA VAL A 151 -2.60 8.43 -3.40
C VAL A 151 -2.01 7.03 -3.36
N VAL A 152 -2.05 6.33 -4.50
CA VAL A 152 -1.60 4.94 -4.63
C VAL A 152 -0.33 4.82 -5.49
N PRO A 153 0.63 3.95 -5.12
CA PRO A 153 1.83 3.66 -5.91
C PRO A 153 1.50 2.65 -7.01
N TRP A 154 2.43 2.41 -7.92
CA TRP A 154 2.24 1.53 -9.09
C TRP A 154 2.31 0.02 -8.81
N ASN A 155 2.81 -0.44 -7.67
CA ASN A 155 3.23 -1.84 -7.50
C ASN A 155 2.12 -2.84 -7.17
N SER A 156 0.99 -2.39 -6.63
CA SER A 156 -0.20 -3.21 -6.31
C SER A 156 -1.41 -2.30 -6.10
N GLN A 157 -1.79 -1.58 -7.15
CA GLN A 157 -2.78 -0.51 -7.07
C GLN A 157 -4.15 -1.00 -6.65
N LEU A 158 -4.63 -2.11 -7.23
CA LEU A 158 -5.95 -2.66 -6.95
C LEU A 158 -6.10 -3.07 -5.48
N PHE A 159 -5.02 -3.60 -4.88
CA PHE A 159 -5.00 -3.89 -3.45
C PHE A 159 -4.95 -2.62 -2.60
N LEU A 160 -4.04 -1.70 -2.92
CA LEU A 160 -3.81 -0.49 -2.13
C LEU A 160 -4.95 0.51 -2.25
N VAL A 161 -5.77 0.47 -3.30
CA VAL A 161 -6.99 1.29 -3.37
C VAL A 161 -8.06 0.72 -2.44
N ALA A 162 -8.24 -0.60 -2.36
CA ALA A 162 -9.27 -1.24 -1.55
C ALA A 162 -9.10 -0.94 -0.05
N VAL A 163 -7.86 -1.01 0.45
CA VAL A 163 -7.54 -0.72 1.86
C VAL A 163 -7.71 0.76 2.24
N LYS A 164 -7.68 1.66 1.25
CA LYS A 164 -7.86 3.11 1.45
C LYS A 164 -9.32 3.52 1.37
N ILE A 165 -9.99 3.13 0.29
CA ILE A 165 -11.34 3.64 -0.01
C ILE A 165 -12.43 2.84 0.70
N GLY A 166 -12.18 1.56 1.01
CA GLY A 166 -13.08 0.72 1.79
C GLY A 166 -13.50 1.39 3.12
N PRO A 167 -12.55 1.69 4.04
CA PRO A 167 -12.88 2.37 5.29
C PRO A 167 -13.36 3.82 5.07
N ALA A 168 -12.82 4.55 4.08
CA ALA A 168 -13.22 5.92 3.80
C ALA A 168 -14.71 6.03 3.44
N LEU A 169 -15.16 5.22 2.48
CA LEU A 169 -16.54 5.21 2.00
C LEU A 169 -17.49 4.62 3.05
N ALA A 170 -17.06 3.60 3.81
CA ALA A 170 -17.86 3.02 4.89
C ALA A 170 -18.17 4.08 5.97
N ALA A 171 -17.17 4.85 6.37
CA ALA A 171 -17.30 5.97 7.29
C ALA A 171 -18.16 7.13 6.75
N GLY A 172 -18.34 7.23 5.42
CA GLY A 172 -19.14 8.27 4.77
C GLY A 172 -18.34 9.43 4.17
N ASN A 173 -17.03 9.26 4.00
CA ASN A 173 -16.18 10.24 3.31
C ASN A 173 -16.38 10.15 1.80
N THR A 174 -15.92 11.17 1.09
CA THR A 174 -15.78 11.17 -0.38
C THR A 174 -14.30 11.10 -0.75
N VAL A 175 -13.98 10.54 -1.91
CA VAL A 175 -12.59 10.23 -2.29
C VAL A 175 -12.21 10.90 -3.61
N VAL A 176 -11.02 11.50 -3.62
CA VAL A 176 -10.27 11.81 -4.85
C VAL A 176 -9.04 10.91 -4.88
N LEU A 177 -9.07 9.92 -5.75
CA LEU A 177 -7.99 8.96 -5.98
C LEU A 177 -7.04 9.49 -7.05
N LYS A 178 -5.77 9.60 -6.72
CA LYS A 178 -4.70 9.88 -7.67
C LYS A 178 -3.98 8.58 -8.03
N ALA A 179 -4.09 8.16 -9.28
CA ALA A 179 -3.34 7.03 -9.82
C ALA A 179 -1.84 7.38 -9.96
N SER A 180 -0.98 6.37 -9.91
CA SER A 180 0.44 6.57 -10.21
C SER A 180 0.65 6.77 -11.71
N GLU A 181 1.46 7.74 -12.07
CA GLU A 181 1.92 8.02 -13.44
C GLU A 181 2.68 6.86 -14.09
N HIS A 182 3.22 5.93 -13.29
CA HIS A 182 3.92 4.76 -13.82
C HIS A 182 3.00 3.59 -14.18
N ALA A 183 1.76 3.60 -13.69
CA ALA A 183 0.77 2.58 -14.00
C ALA A 183 -0.63 3.16 -13.77
N SER A 184 -1.13 4.07 -14.61
CA SER A 184 -2.41 4.74 -14.33
C SER A 184 -3.64 3.93 -14.72
N ALA A 185 -3.49 3.02 -15.68
CA ALA A 185 -4.62 2.38 -16.34
C ALA A 185 -5.50 1.52 -15.40
N PRO A 186 -4.98 0.74 -14.44
CA PRO A 186 -5.81 -0.09 -13.57
C PRO A 186 -6.81 0.72 -12.75
N MET A 187 -6.44 1.92 -12.31
CA MET A 187 -7.35 2.80 -11.55
C MET A 187 -8.42 3.43 -12.43
N LEU A 188 -8.11 3.70 -13.71
CA LEU A 188 -9.09 4.22 -14.68
C LEU A 188 -10.04 3.12 -15.16
N GLU A 189 -9.58 1.86 -15.27
CA GLU A 189 -10.48 0.72 -15.48
C GLU A 189 -11.34 0.45 -14.23
N PHE A 190 -10.77 0.57 -13.03
CA PHE A 190 -11.50 0.41 -11.78
C PHE A 190 -12.62 1.44 -11.60
N ALA A 191 -12.47 2.65 -12.14
CA ALA A 191 -13.55 3.64 -12.15
C ALA A 191 -14.82 3.18 -12.91
N LYS A 192 -14.70 2.32 -13.92
CA LYS A 192 -15.86 1.75 -14.64
C LYS A 192 -16.69 0.83 -13.75
N VAL A 193 -16.03 0.09 -12.84
CA VAL A 193 -16.70 -0.72 -11.82
C VAL A 193 -17.50 0.20 -10.87
N PHE A 194 -16.93 1.33 -10.48
CA PHE A 194 -17.62 2.33 -9.66
C PHE A 194 -18.84 2.95 -10.34
N GLU A 195 -18.72 3.26 -11.63
CA GLU A 195 -19.81 3.74 -12.47
C GLU A 195 -20.96 2.71 -12.52
N GLU A 196 -20.66 1.44 -12.77
CA GLU A 196 -21.66 0.36 -12.84
C GLU A 196 -22.39 0.13 -11.51
N VAL A 197 -21.69 0.28 -10.38
CA VAL A 197 -22.32 0.18 -9.04
C VAL A 197 -23.31 1.31 -8.79
N GLY A 198 -23.12 2.48 -9.42
CA GLY A 198 -24.02 3.62 -9.31
C GLY A 198 -23.88 4.38 -7.99
N PHE A 199 -22.65 4.62 -7.53
CA PHE A 199 -22.41 5.58 -6.45
C PHE A 199 -22.87 6.99 -6.88
N PRO A 200 -23.35 7.83 -5.94
CA PRO A 200 -23.67 9.21 -6.28
C PRO A 200 -22.49 9.95 -6.93
N PRO A 201 -22.74 10.80 -7.94
CA PRO A 201 -21.70 11.60 -8.58
C PRO A 201 -20.86 12.38 -7.57
N GLY A 202 -19.53 12.32 -7.73
CA GLY A 202 -18.57 13.02 -6.87
C GLY A 202 -18.13 12.22 -5.64
N VAL A 203 -18.81 11.15 -5.24
CA VAL A 203 -18.39 10.33 -4.08
C VAL A 203 -17.03 9.68 -4.31
N PHE A 204 -16.75 9.27 -5.54
CA PHE A 204 -15.47 8.72 -5.97
C PHE A 204 -15.04 9.41 -7.26
N ASN A 205 -13.81 9.92 -7.28
CA ASN A 205 -13.21 10.58 -8.42
C ASN A 205 -11.81 9.99 -8.63
N VAL A 206 -11.41 9.78 -9.88
CA VAL A 206 -10.08 9.27 -10.25
C VAL A 206 -9.40 10.25 -11.19
N ILE A 207 -8.23 10.72 -10.78
CA ILE A 207 -7.36 11.60 -11.57
C ILE A 207 -6.02 10.91 -11.84
N SER A 208 -5.42 11.23 -12.99
CA SER A 208 -4.10 10.77 -13.41
C SER A 208 -3.20 11.96 -13.69
N GLY A 209 -1.93 11.90 -13.31
CA GLY A 209 -0.98 12.99 -13.53
C GLY A 209 0.28 12.83 -12.69
N LEU A 210 1.28 13.66 -12.93
CA LEU A 210 2.57 13.58 -12.24
C LEU A 210 2.50 14.05 -10.77
N GLY A 211 3.53 13.74 -9.99
CA GLY A 211 3.68 14.30 -8.63
C GLY A 211 3.54 15.82 -8.57
N GLU A 212 4.15 16.53 -9.52
CA GLU A 212 3.99 17.97 -9.74
C GLU A 212 3.35 18.21 -11.12
N PRO A 213 2.27 19.01 -11.24
CA PRO A 213 1.58 19.70 -10.14
C PRO A 213 0.50 18.87 -9.46
N CYS A 214 -0.02 17.82 -10.09
CA CYS A 214 -1.24 17.12 -9.65
C CYS A 214 -1.15 16.59 -8.20
N GLY A 215 -0.07 15.88 -7.85
CA GLY A 215 0.10 15.35 -6.48
C GLY A 215 0.22 16.45 -5.42
N ARG A 216 0.99 17.51 -5.71
CA ARG A 216 1.11 18.68 -4.84
C ARG A 216 -0.24 19.36 -4.64
N ALA A 217 -0.91 19.75 -5.73
CA ALA A 217 -2.20 20.43 -5.66
C ALA A 217 -3.23 19.62 -4.87
N LEU A 218 -3.31 18.30 -5.06
CA LEU A 218 -4.25 17.46 -4.33
C LEU A 218 -3.95 17.45 -2.83
N THR A 219 -2.68 17.29 -2.47
CA THR A 219 -2.27 17.15 -1.06
C THR A 219 -2.22 18.48 -0.30
N SER A 220 -2.19 19.62 -0.99
CA SER A 220 -2.30 20.96 -0.38
C SER A 220 -3.69 21.58 -0.51
N HIS A 221 -4.68 20.90 -1.10
CA HIS A 221 -5.97 21.51 -1.41
C HIS A 221 -6.74 21.87 -0.11
N PRO A 222 -7.31 23.07 0.03
CA PRO A 222 -7.93 23.54 1.28
C PRO A 222 -9.20 22.78 1.70
N LEU A 223 -9.81 22.03 0.78
CA LEU A 223 -11.00 21.20 1.04
C LEU A 223 -10.68 19.72 1.27
N VAL A 224 -9.40 19.33 1.36
CA VAL A 224 -9.00 17.97 1.70
C VAL A 224 -8.81 17.86 3.20
N ASP A 225 -9.54 16.95 3.84
CA ASP A 225 -9.52 16.72 5.29
C ASP A 225 -8.57 15.57 5.69
N ARG A 226 -8.28 14.66 4.77
CA ARG A 226 -7.35 13.53 4.98
C ARG A 226 -6.56 13.20 3.74
N ILE A 227 -5.29 12.85 3.94
CA ILE A 227 -4.41 12.30 2.91
C ILE A 227 -4.00 10.88 3.34
N SER A 228 -4.33 9.90 2.51
CA SER A 228 -3.83 8.53 2.63
C SER A 228 -2.83 8.27 1.51
N PHE A 229 -1.55 8.22 1.87
CA PHE A 229 -0.45 8.10 0.93
C PHE A 229 0.28 6.76 1.12
N THR A 230 0.49 6.05 0.01
CA THR A 230 1.45 4.93 -0.03
C THR A 230 2.51 5.22 -1.09
N GLY A 231 3.79 5.05 -0.75
CA GLY A 231 4.88 5.32 -1.69
C GLY A 231 6.26 5.47 -1.04
N GLY A 232 7.17 6.16 -1.73
CA GLY A 232 8.54 6.34 -1.27
C GLY A 232 8.69 7.38 -0.15
N PRO A 233 9.65 7.22 0.78
CA PRO A 233 9.89 8.17 1.88
C PRO A 233 10.20 9.61 1.44
N GLU A 234 10.86 9.80 0.28
CA GLU A 234 11.16 11.14 -0.23
C GLU A 234 9.89 11.87 -0.68
N THR A 235 9.04 11.22 -1.48
CA THR A 235 7.73 11.76 -1.87
C THR A 235 6.85 12.03 -0.65
N ALA A 236 6.88 11.15 0.35
CA ALA A 236 6.12 11.34 1.60
C ALA A 236 6.51 12.63 2.34
N ARG A 237 7.78 13.07 2.28
CA ARG A 237 8.22 14.35 2.88
C ARG A 237 7.55 15.53 2.21
N HIS A 238 7.35 15.47 0.88
CA HIS A 238 6.58 16.48 0.17
C HIS A 238 5.12 16.46 0.60
N VAL A 239 4.50 15.28 0.70
CA VAL A 239 3.10 15.14 1.17
C VAL A 239 2.90 15.75 2.56
N VAL A 240 3.79 15.46 3.52
CA VAL A 240 3.72 16.01 4.88
C VAL A 240 3.91 17.54 4.89
N ARG A 241 4.76 18.09 4.01
CA ARG A 241 4.89 19.55 3.89
C ARG A 241 3.63 20.17 3.28
N ASN A 242 3.07 19.54 2.25
CA ASN A 242 1.85 20.02 1.59
C ASN A 242 0.64 20.01 2.53
N SER A 243 0.53 19.01 3.42
CA SER A 243 -0.56 18.94 4.39
C SER A 243 -0.53 20.05 5.43
N ALA A 244 0.56 20.80 5.57
CA ALA A 244 0.61 21.99 6.43
C ALA A 244 -0.29 23.13 5.89
N GLU A 245 -0.61 23.12 4.59
CA GLU A 245 -1.45 24.14 3.95
C GLU A 245 -2.95 23.96 4.27
N ASN A 246 -3.39 22.74 4.63
CA ASN A 246 -4.79 22.41 4.90
C ASN A 246 -5.04 21.70 6.25
N PHE A 247 -3.98 21.35 6.99
CA PHE A 247 -4.04 20.55 8.22
C PHE A 247 -4.77 19.21 8.08
N ALA A 248 -4.76 18.63 6.86
CA ALA A 248 -5.33 17.32 6.62
C ALA A 248 -4.65 16.27 7.51
N GLN A 249 -5.44 15.32 8.02
CA GLN A 249 -4.87 14.15 8.69
C GLN A 249 -4.08 13.31 7.69
N VAL A 250 -2.87 12.91 8.02
CA VAL A 250 -2.01 12.14 7.11
C VAL A 250 -1.84 10.72 7.63
N SER A 251 -1.90 9.74 6.73
CA SER A 251 -1.40 8.38 6.94
C SER A 251 -0.37 8.05 5.87
N LEU A 252 0.73 7.44 6.29
CA LEU A 252 1.87 7.10 5.43
C LEU A 252 2.14 5.60 5.52
N GLU A 253 1.96 4.90 4.41
CA GLU A 253 2.45 3.55 4.21
C GLU A 253 3.67 3.59 3.30
N LEU A 254 4.86 3.44 3.87
CA LEU A 254 6.12 3.60 3.15
C LEU A 254 6.84 2.27 2.97
N GLY A 255 7.98 2.34 2.30
CA GLY A 255 8.83 1.19 2.06
C GLY A 255 9.48 0.58 3.30
N GLY A 256 10.24 -0.48 3.07
CA GLY A 256 10.85 -1.28 4.12
C GLY A 256 12.17 -1.93 3.72
N LYS A 257 12.86 -2.43 4.74
CA LYS A 257 14.01 -3.33 4.58
C LYS A 257 13.86 -4.50 5.56
N SER A 258 12.74 -5.21 5.37
CA SER A 258 12.20 -6.19 6.29
C SER A 258 13.17 -7.36 6.50
N PRO A 259 13.53 -7.70 7.75
CA PRO A 259 14.36 -8.86 8.04
C PRO A 259 13.56 -10.16 7.97
N VAL A 260 14.19 -11.22 7.46
CA VAL A 260 13.77 -12.61 7.60
C VAL A 260 14.82 -13.31 8.45
N VAL A 261 14.47 -13.62 9.70
CA VAL A 261 15.36 -14.23 10.69
C VAL A 261 15.14 -15.74 10.71
N ILE A 262 16.18 -16.51 10.42
CA ILE A 262 16.12 -17.98 10.42
C ILE A 262 17.10 -18.51 11.47
N PHE A 263 16.54 -19.19 12.46
CA PHE A 263 17.30 -19.87 13.49
C PHE A 263 17.66 -21.29 13.08
N ASP A 264 18.65 -21.86 13.77
CA ASP A 264 19.20 -23.19 13.54
C ASP A 264 18.21 -24.35 13.74
N ASP A 265 17.15 -24.12 14.52
CA ASP A 265 16.08 -25.06 14.80
C ASP A 265 14.89 -24.95 13.82
N ALA A 266 14.99 -24.08 12.81
CA ALA A 266 13.93 -23.89 11.82
C ALA A 266 13.79 -25.09 10.87
N ASP A 267 12.56 -25.33 10.39
CA ASP A 267 12.35 -26.19 9.22
C ASP A 267 12.96 -25.51 7.98
N LEU A 268 14.13 -25.98 7.55
CA LEU A 268 14.91 -25.32 6.49
C LEU A 268 14.19 -25.29 5.15
N GLU A 269 13.31 -26.25 4.87
CA GLU A 269 12.52 -26.25 3.64
C GLU A 269 11.49 -25.11 3.63
N SER A 270 10.68 -25.01 4.68
CA SER A 270 9.70 -23.94 4.86
C SER A 270 10.39 -22.58 4.93
N ALA A 271 11.52 -22.48 5.64
CA ALA A 271 12.27 -21.23 5.73
C ALA A 271 12.82 -20.80 4.37
N THR A 272 13.39 -21.74 3.58
CA THR A 272 13.85 -21.44 2.20
C THR A 272 12.68 -20.99 1.32
N ASN A 273 11.55 -21.69 1.36
CA ASN A 273 10.36 -21.31 0.57
C ASN A 273 9.80 -19.95 1.00
N GLY A 274 9.81 -19.66 2.31
CA GLY A 274 9.44 -18.38 2.89
C GLY A 274 10.32 -17.24 2.39
N VAL A 275 11.64 -17.45 2.29
CA VAL A 275 12.57 -16.47 1.70
C VAL A 275 12.20 -16.20 0.25
N LEU A 276 12.02 -17.23 -0.59
CA LEU A 276 11.67 -17.05 -2.00
C LEU A 276 10.37 -16.25 -2.17
N LEU A 277 9.34 -16.61 -1.40
CA LEU A 277 8.05 -15.91 -1.36
C LEU A 277 8.21 -14.45 -0.91
N SER A 278 9.08 -14.20 0.07
CA SER A 278 9.27 -12.87 0.66
C SER A 278 9.90 -11.86 -0.29
N ILE A 279 10.78 -12.28 -1.21
CA ILE A 279 11.62 -11.36 -1.99
C ILE A 279 11.51 -11.52 -3.51
N PHE A 280 11.15 -12.69 -4.03
CA PHE A 280 11.09 -12.90 -5.49
C PHE A 280 9.67 -12.83 -6.06
N SER A 281 8.62 -13.00 -5.24
CA SER A 281 7.23 -12.77 -5.68
C SER A 281 6.98 -11.29 -6.00
N ALA A 282 6.19 -11.03 -7.06
CA ALA A 282 6.04 -9.71 -7.66
C ALA A 282 7.38 -9.01 -8.02
N SER A 283 8.39 -9.80 -8.37
CA SER A 283 9.76 -9.33 -8.70
C SER A 283 10.38 -8.49 -7.58
N GLY A 284 10.02 -8.76 -6.32
CA GLY A 284 10.51 -8.03 -5.13
C GLY A 284 10.00 -6.60 -4.99
N GLN A 285 9.04 -6.17 -5.82
CA GLN A 285 8.44 -4.83 -5.82
C GLN A 285 7.34 -4.73 -4.76
N SER A 286 7.70 -4.99 -3.50
CA SER A 286 6.78 -4.99 -2.37
C SER A 286 7.39 -4.26 -1.19
N CYS A 287 6.61 -3.39 -0.55
CA CYS A 287 7.04 -2.66 0.66
C CYS A 287 7.44 -3.60 1.79
N VAL A 288 6.78 -4.76 1.90
CA VAL A 288 7.05 -5.78 2.91
C VAL A 288 8.13 -6.79 2.48
N ALA A 289 8.82 -6.60 1.35
CA ALA A 289 9.75 -7.59 0.83
C ALA A 289 10.84 -7.97 1.85
N GLY A 290 11.05 -9.28 2.02
CA GLY A 290 12.04 -9.89 2.92
C GLY A 290 13.47 -9.74 2.40
N SER A 291 13.91 -8.50 2.23
CA SER A 291 15.14 -8.14 1.52
C SER A 291 16.41 -8.22 2.37
N ARG A 292 16.30 -8.46 3.69
CA ARG A 292 17.42 -8.81 4.57
C ARG A 292 17.23 -10.21 5.13
N LEU A 293 18.11 -11.13 4.77
CA LEU A 293 18.11 -12.49 5.26
C LEU A 293 19.12 -12.61 6.40
N LEU A 294 18.65 -12.80 7.63
CA LEU A 294 19.49 -12.97 8.81
C LEU A 294 19.51 -14.47 9.14
N LEU A 295 20.67 -15.11 9.02
CA LEU A 295 20.82 -16.55 9.21
C LEU A 295 21.70 -16.83 10.43
N HIS A 296 21.28 -17.77 11.26
CA HIS A 296 22.14 -18.28 12.32
C HIS A 296 23.41 -18.90 11.72
N GLU A 297 24.57 -18.65 12.33
CA GLU A 297 25.88 -19.00 11.76
C GLU A 297 26.01 -20.49 11.39
N SER A 298 25.42 -21.38 12.18
CA SER A 298 25.49 -22.83 11.97
C SER A 298 24.76 -23.32 10.71
N ILE A 299 23.81 -22.54 10.18
CA ILE A 299 23.00 -22.90 9.00
C ILE A 299 23.18 -21.92 7.83
N HIS A 300 24.00 -20.88 7.99
CA HIS A 300 24.10 -19.78 7.03
C HIS A 300 24.44 -20.28 5.62
N ASP A 301 25.54 -21.03 5.47
CA ASP A 301 26.03 -21.42 4.14
C ASP A 301 25.08 -22.42 3.46
N GLU A 302 24.45 -23.30 4.25
CA GLU A 302 23.48 -24.28 3.75
C GLU A 302 22.21 -23.59 3.23
N VAL A 303 21.59 -22.72 4.04
CA VAL A 303 20.36 -22.02 3.62
C VAL A 303 20.62 -21.09 2.45
N LEU A 304 21.75 -20.39 2.47
CA LEU A 304 22.12 -19.48 1.37
C LEU A 304 22.30 -20.24 0.05
N ALA A 305 22.95 -21.40 0.06
CA ALA A 305 23.07 -22.27 -1.10
C ALA A 305 21.72 -22.78 -1.60
N ARG A 306 20.83 -23.22 -0.69
CA ARG A 306 19.47 -23.67 -1.03
C ARG A 306 18.63 -22.55 -1.67
N VAL A 307 18.70 -21.33 -1.13
CA VAL A 307 18.01 -20.16 -1.69
C VAL A 307 18.54 -19.85 -3.08
N ALA A 308 19.86 -19.80 -3.27
CA ALA A 308 20.48 -19.56 -4.57
C ALA A 308 20.12 -20.63 -5.61
N GLU A 309 20.14 -21.90 -5.23
CA GLU A 309 19.75 -23.01 -6.12
C GLU A 309 18.30 -22.88 -6.57
N LYS A 310 17.36 -22.65 -5.64
CA LYS A 310 15.94 -22.48 -5.99
C LYS A 310 15.70 -21.20 -6.79
N ALA A 311 16.37 -20.10 -6.46
CA ALA A 311 16.30 -18.85 -7.19
C ALA A 311 16.72 -19.01 -8.66
N SER A 312 17.77 -19.81 -8.93
CA SER A 312 18.25 -20.09 -10.29
C SER A 312 17.26 -20.84 -11.19
N LYS A 313 16.26 -21.49 -10.58
CA LYS A 313 15.22 -22.26 -11.28
C LYS A 313 13.94 -21.46 -11.52
N ILE A 314 13.87 -20.21 -11.04
CA ILE A 314 12.71 -19.33 -11.26
C ILE A 314 12.62 -18.99 -12.74
N ARG A 315 11.49 -19.33 -13.35
CA ARG A 315 11.20 -19.02 -14.76
C ARG A 315 10.82 -17.54 -14.91
N ILE A 316 11.72 -16.75 -15.46
CA ILE A 316 11.47 -15.35 -15.82
C ILE A 316 10.89 -15.31 -17.23
N GLY A 317 9.81 -14.56 -17.45
CA GLY A 317 9.18 -14.50 -18.77
C GLY A 317 8.04 -13.50 -18.85
N ASP A 318 7.31 -13.57 -19.96
CA ASP A 318 6.12 -12.76 -20.20
C ASP A 318 5.16 -12.88 -19.01
N PRO A 319 4.76 -11.77 -18.38
CA PRO A 319 3.89 -11.82 -17.21
C PRO A 319 2.47 -12.33 -17.52
N LEU A 320 2.06 -12.43 -18.78
CA LEU A 320 0.81 -13.06 -19.21
C LEU A 320 0.92 -14.58 -19.42
N ASP A 321 2.13 -15.15 -19.50
CA ASP A 321 2.33 -16.60 -19.58
C ASP A 321 2.12 -17.25 -18.20
N GLU A 322 1.19 -18.21 -18.11
CA GLU A 322 0.89 -18.96 -16.89
C GLU A 322 2.11 -19.76 -16.36
N ASN A 323 3.11 -20.05 -17.20
CA ASN A 323 4.35 -20.72 -16.80
C ASN A 323 5.39 -19.78 -16.19
N SER A 324 5.25 -18.47 -16.36
CA SER A 324 6.14 -17.47 -15.77
C SER A 324 6.00 -17.47 -14.24
N GLN A 325 7.13 -17.41 -13.56
CA GLN A 325 7.22 -17.37 -12.09
C GLN A 325 7.71 -16.03 -11.58
N MET A 326 8.29 -15.18 -12.44
CA MET A 326 8.65 -13.80 -12.14
C MET A 326 8.59 -12.94 -13.40
N GLY A 327 8.02 -11.74 -13.29
CA GLY A 327 7.87 -10.78 -14.39
C GLY A 327 8.98 -9.71 -14.41
N PRO A 328 8.87 -8.68 -15.28
CA PRO A 328 9.81 -7.56 -15.28
C PRO A 328 9.62 -6.66 -14.04
N LEU A 329 10.55 -5.74 -13.85
CA LEU A 329 10.37 -4.58 -12.98
C LEU A 329 9.44 -3.57 -13.67
N ALA A 330 8.65 -2.82 -12.91
CA ALA A 330 7.63 -1.93 -13.44
C ALA A 330 8.20 -0.63 -14.02
N THR A 331 9.44 -0.24 -13.69
CA THR A 331 10.05 0.99 -14.23
C THR A 331 11.51 0.76 -14.62
N ARG A 332 11.93 1.44 -15.69
CA ARG A 332 13.34 1.44 -16.12
C ARG A 332 14.28 2.00 -15.05
N ALA A 333 13.86 3.06 -14.36
CA ALA A 333 14.65 3.67 -13.28
C ALA A 333 14.92 2.66 -12.15
N GLN A 334 13.96 1.79 -11.85
CA GLN A 334 14.13 0.76 -10.82
C GLN A 334 15.17 -0.29 -11.23
N LEU A 335 15.18 -0.69 -12.51
CA LEU A 335 16.20 -1.58 -13.07
C LEU A 335 17.60 -0.97 -12.95
N ASP A 336 17.78 0.27 -13.40
CA ASP A 336 19.09 0.94 -13.38
C ASP A 336 19.59 1.16 -11.92
N ASN A 337 18.67 1.46 -10.99
CA ASN A 337 18.97 1.59 -9.57
C ASN A 337 19.45 0.27 -8.94
N ILE A 338 18.81 -0.86 -9.28
CA ILE A 338 19.21 -2.17 -8.77
C ILE A 338 20.59 -2.55 -9.31
N ASP A 339 20.80 -2.40 -10.62
CA ASP A 339 22.07 -2.76 -11.26
C ASP A 339 23.26 -2.00 -10.65
N SER A 340 23.13 -0.68 -10.51
CA SER A 340 24.15 0.16 -9.88
C SER A 340 24.40 -0.18 -8.41
N THR A 341 23.35 -0.48 -7.63
CA THR A 341 23.51 -0.81 -6.21
C THR A 341 24.12 -2.20 -6.00
N VAL A 342 23.82 -3.18 -6.85
CA VAL A 342 24.44 -4.50 -6.80
C VAL A 342 25.93 -4.40 -7.19
N ALA A 343 26.27 -3.60 -8.21
CA ALA A 343 27.65 -3.34 -8.59
C ALA A 343 28.44 -2.68 -7.45
N ASP A 344 27.87 -1.67 -6.80
CA ASP A 344 28.46 -1.00 -5.63
C ASP A 344 28.67 -1.97 -4.46
N ALA A 345 27.69 -2.82 -4.14
CA ALA A 345 27.83 -3.82 -3.08
C ALA A 345 29.03 -4.76 -3.31
N LYS A 346 29.22 -5.23 -4.55
CA LYS A 346 30.37 -6.07 -4.92
C LYS A 346 31.70 -5.33 -4.76
N ALA A 347 31.75 -4.07 -5.18
CA ALA A 347 32.94 -3.23 -5.02
C ALA A 347 33.32 -3.00 -3.56
N ASN A 348 32.33 -3.01 -2.66
CA ASN A 348 32.50 -2.80 -1.22
C ASN A 348 32.58 -4.10 -0.41
N GLY A 349 32.85 -5.26 -1.05
CA GLY A 349 33.19 -6.50 -0.35
C GLY A 349 32.03 -7.48 -0.14
N ALA A 350 30.84 -7.21 -0.70
CA ALA A 350 29.78 -8.21 -0.77
C ALA A 350 30.09 -9.29 -1.82
N THR A 351 29.67 -10.53 -1.55
CA THR A 351 29.82 -11.65 -2.48
C THR A 351 28.50 -11.91 -3.21
N LEU A 352 28.52 -11.84 -4.54
CA LEU A 352 27.38 -12.21 -5.37
C LEU A 352 27.31 -13.75 -5.46
N VAL A 353 26.29 -14.34 -4.85
CA VAL A 353 26.08 -15.81 -4.82
C VAL A 353 25.32 -16.26 -6.06
N HIS A 354 24.32 -15.49 -6.48
CA HIS A 354 23.51 -15.77 -7.67
C HIS A 354 22.91 -14.47 -8.24
N GLY A 355 22.61 -14.46 -9.54
CA GLY A 355 21.92 -13.37 -10.24
C GLY A 355 22.82 -12.16 -10.54
N GLY A 356 22.26 -10.96 -10.33
CA GLY A 356 22.98 -9.68 -10.42
C GLY A 356 23.12 -9.13 -11.83
N LYS A 357 22.23 -9.51 -12.75
CA LYS A 357 22.22 -9.05 -14.15
C LYS A 357 20.84 -9.20 -14.77
N GLN A 358 20.67 -8.65 -15.97
CA GLN A 358 19.49 -8.92 -16.79
C GLN A 358 19.59 -10.31 -17.46
N PRO A 359 18.48 -11.07 -17.50
CA PRO A 359 18.43 -12.34 -18.24
C PRO A 359 18.52 -12.12 -19.76
N ALA A 360 19.16 -13.05 -20.46
CA ALA A 360 19.23 -13.02 -21.92
C ALA A 360 17.92 -13.48 -22.57
N GLY A 361 17.62 -12.98 -23.78
CA GLY A 361 16.52 -13.49 -24.61
C GLY A 361 15.12 -12.93 -24.31
N LEU A 362 14.99 -11.92 -23.43
CA LEU A 362 13.71 -11.29 -23.08
C LEU A 362 13.49 -9.90 -23.74
N GLY A 363 14.19 -9.65 -24.85
CA GLY A 363 14.05 -8.42 -25.64
C GLY A 363 14.39 -7.16 -24.84
N ASN A 364 13.54 -6.13 -24.96
CA ASN A 364 13.72 -4.81 -24.34
C ASN A 364 12.99 -4.67 -22.99
N GLY A 365 12.41 -5.76 -22.46
CA GLY A 365 11.71 -5.71 -21.18
C GLY A 365 12.65 -5.48 -20.00
N TRP A 366 12.10 -4.95 -18.91
CA TRP A 366 12.86 -4.50 -17.75
C TRP A 366 13.07 -5.63 -16.73
N TYR A 367 13.54 -6.77 -17.19
CA TYR A 367 13.77 -7.96 -16.36
C TYR A 367 15.10 -7.89 -15.60
N TYR A 368 15.14 -8.51 -14.42
CA TYR A 368 16.34 -8.68 -13.59
C TYR A 368 16.34 -10.06 -12.94
N GLU A 369 17.49 -10.73 -12.89
CA GLU A 369 17.60 -12.07 -12.29
C GLU A 369 17.36 -12.02 -10.77
N PRO A 370 16.71 -13.06 -10.18
CA PRO A 370 16.70 -13.26 -8.73
C PRO A 370 18.13 -13.21 -8.19
N THR A 371 18.41 -12.27 -7.30
CA THR A 371 19.78 -11.96 -6.88
C THR A 371 19.97 -12.24 -5.41
N VAL A 372 21.01 -13.00 -5.09
CA VAL A 372 21.39 -13.38 -3.73
C VAL A 372 22.78 -12.85 -3.45
N VAL A 373 22.88 -11.96 -2.46
CA VAL A 373 24.13 -11.29 -2.09
C VAL A 373 24.48 -11.63 -0.65
N ALA A 374 25.66 -12.20 -0.42
CA ALA A 374 26.20 -12.40 0.92
C ALA A 374 26.97 -11.14 1.35
N CYS A 375 26.59 -10.56 2.48
CA CYS A 375 27.23 -9.36 3.03
C CYS A 375 28.04 -9.72 4.28
N PRO A 376 29.27 -9.21 4.43
CA PRO A 376 30.08 -9.43 5.64
C PRO A 376 29.46 -8.77 6.88
N ASP A 377 28.82 -7.62 6.73
CA ASP A 377 28.24 -6.84 7.83
C ASP A 377 27.17 -5.84 7.34
N GLN A 378 26.57 -5.11 8.28
CA GLN A 378 25.49 -4.14 8.05
C GLN A 378 25.93 -2.82 7.39
N GLN A 379 27.24 -2.56 7.26
CA GLN A 379 27.76 -1.32 6.67
C GLN A 379 27.75 -1.34 5.14
N ILE A 380 27.57 -2.51 4.53
CA ILE A 380 27.38 -2.60 3.08
C ILE A 380 26.07 -1.89 2.71
N GLY A 381 26.16 -0.87 1.84
CA GLY A 381 25.03 0.00 1.51
C GLY A 381 23.75 -0.72 1.06
N ILE A 382 23.89 -1.85 0.35
CA ILE A 382 22.76 -2.68 -0.10
C ILE A 382 21.92 -3.23 1.05
N VAL A 383 22.50 -3.43 2.23
CA VAL A 383 21.81 -3.90 3.44
C VAL A 383 20.88 -2.83 3.98
N GLN A 384 21.26 -1.55 3.90
CA GLN A 384 20.50 -0.43 4.48
C GLN A 384 19.51 0.20 3.49
N ARG A 385 19.75 0.01 2.19
CA ARG A 385 18.93 0.60 1.12
C ARG A 385 17.79 -0.33 0.69
N GLU A 386 16.57 0.19 0.70
CA GLU A 386 15.44 -0.45 0.04
C GLU A 386 15.68 -0.43 -1.47
N LEU A 387 15.68 -1.63 -2.07
CA LEU A 387 15.89 -1.80 -3.50
C LEU A 387 14.59 -1.94 -4.28
N PHE A 388 13.52 -2.44 -3.66
CA PHE A 388 12.24 -2.65 -4.34
C PHE A 388 12.39 -3.48 -5.63
N GLY A 389 13.10 -4.60 -5.51
CA GLY A 389 13.44 -5.51 -6.61
C GLY A 389 13.86 -6.88 -6.10
N PRO A 390 14.16 -7.84 -6.99
CA PRO A 390 14.34 -9.24 -6.64
C PRO A 390 15.75 -9.49 -6.10
N VAL A 391 16.13 -8.81 -5.01
CA VAL A 391 17.47 -8.86 -4.43
C VAL A 391 17.40 -9.05 -2.92
N VAL A 392 18.03 -10.12 -2.43
CA VAL A 392 18.15 -10.40 -0.99
C VAL A 392 19.61 -10.24 -0.54
N SER A 393 19.80 -9.56 0.59
CA SER A 393 21.10 -9.38 1.26
C SER A 393 21.17 -10.28 2.49
N ALA A 394 22.10 -11.23 2.53
CA ALA A 394 22.26 -12.20 3.59
C ALA A 394 23.36 -11.81 4.59
N LEU A 395 23.09 -12.00 5.88
CA LEU A 395 23.97 -11.70 7.01
C LEU A 395 23.97 -12.87 8.00
N ARG A 396 25.06 -13.01 8.76
CA ARG A 396 25.19 -13.99 9.85
C ARG A 396 24.84 -13.39 11.20
N PHE A 397 24.22 -14.18 12.07
CA PHE A 397 24.10 -13.90 13.51
C PHE A 397 24.47 -15.13 14.33
N THR A 398 24.76 -14.92 15.62
CA THR A 398 25.30 -15.94 16.54
C THR A 398 24.33 -16.37 17.62
N ASP A 399 23.43 -15.49 18.04
CA ASP A 399 22.44 -15.76 19.08
C ASP A 399 21.18 -14.87 18.92
N GLU A 400 20.19 -15.09 19.79
CA GLU A 400 18.92 -14.37 19.81
C GLU A 400 19.10 -12.85 19.96
N ALA A 401 20.06 -12.40 20.78
CA ALA A 401 20.30 -10.98 21.05
C ALA A 401 20.95 -10.29 19.84
N HIS A 402 21.92 -10.95 19.21
CA HIS A 402 22.57 -10.48 17.99
C HIS A 402 21.57 -10.43 16.82
N ALA A 403 20.73 -11.46 16.64
CA ALA A 403 19.66 -11.45 15.63
C ALA A 403 18.74 -10.24 15.80
N LEU A 404 18.35 -9.95 17.04
CA LEU A 404 17.48 -8.83 17.37
C LEU A 404 18.15 -7.47 17.10
N GLN A 405 19.43 -7.34 17.44
CA GLN A 405 20.22 -6.15 17.15
C GLN A 405 20.26 -5.87 15.64
N LEU A 406 20.62 -6.88 14.82
CA LEU A 406 20.69 -6.73 13.35
C LEU A 406 19.32 -6.44 12.74
N ALA A 407 18.27 -7.13 13.20
CA ALA A 407 16.90 -6.92 12.71
C ALA A 407 16.46 -5.47 12.91
N ASN A 408 16.77 -4.88 14.08
CA ASN A 408 16.38 -3.52 14.45
C ASN A 408 17.33 -2.42 13.98
N ASP A 409 18.57 -2.76 13.61
CA ASP A 409 19.56 -1.85 13.02
C ASP A 409 19.22 -1.56 11.54
N CYS A 410 18.13 -0.83 11.38
CA CYS A 410 17.62 -0.34 10.12
C CYS A 410 16.74 0.87 10.40
N ARG A 411 16.75 1.88 9.52
CA ARG A 411 15.85 3.04 9.65
C ARG A 411 14.36 2.69 9.44
N PHE A 412 14.08 1.59 8.74
CA PHE A 412 12.73 1.12 8.44
C PHE A 412 12.18 0.22 9.55
N GLY A 413 10.88 -0.05 9.49
CA GLY A 413 10.17 -0.90 10.45
C GLY A 413 8.80 -1.34 9.94
N LEU A 414 8.69 -1.81 8.70
CA LEU A 414 7.41 -2.25 8.16
C LEU A 414 7.05 -3.67 8.59
N ALA A 415 7.85 -4.66 8.18
CA ALA A 415 7.56 -6.05 8.43
C ALA A 415 8.80 -6.87 8.85
N ALA A 416 8.58 -8.09 9.35
CA ALA A 416 9.61 -9.08 9.64
C ALA A 416 9.06 -10.50 9.49
N GLY A 417 9.96 -11.46 9.22
CA GLY A 417 9.68 -12.90 9.22
C GLY A 417 10.59 -13.61 10.20
N ILE A 418 10.08 -14.59 10.94
CA ILE A 418 10.84 -15.36 11.93
C ILE A 418 10.58 -16.85 11.68
N PHE A 419 11.65 -17.62 11.48
CA PHE A 419 11.59 -19.08 11.31
C PHE A 419 12.34 -19.76 12.46
N THR A 420 11.61 -20.57 13.25
CA THR A 420 12.12 -21.32 14.41
C THR A 420 11.07 -22.33 14.88
N ALA A 421 11.48 -23.46 15.46
CA ALA A 421 10.58 -24.42 16.10
C ALA A 421 10.28 -24.02 17.57
N ASP A 422 11.17 -23.25 18.20
CA ASP A 422 10.97 -22.71 19.55
C ASP A 422 9.95 -21.55 19.55
N ILE A 423 8.72 -21.85 19.97
CA ILE A 423 7.65 -20.85 20.12
C ILE A 423 7.98 -19.79 21.18
N GLY A 424 8.72 -20.15 22.23
CA GLY A 424 9.19 -19.20 23.22
C GLY A 424 10.13 -18.16 22.61
N ARG A 425 11.08 -18.60 21.78
CA ARG A 425 11.96 -17.74 20.99
C ARG A 425 11.18 -16.88 20.00
N ALA A 426 10.23 -17.47 19.27
CA ALA A 426 9.37 -16.72 18.35
C ALA A 426 8.66 -15.56 19.05
N LEU A 427 8.10 -15.78 20.24
CA LEU A 427 7.43 -14.74 21.03
C LEU A 427 8.39 -13.66 21.54
N ARG A 428 9.59 -14.04 22.01
CA ARG A 428 10.60 -13.07 22.48
C ARG A 428 11.10 -12.19 21.33
N ILE A 429 11.45 -12.78 20.19
CA ILE A 429 11.88 -12.04 19.00
C ILE A 429 10.75 -11.15 18.47
N THR A 430 9.50 -11.66 18.38
CA THR A 430 8.34 -10.87 17.97
C THR A 430 8.15 -9.62 18.84
N LYS A 431 8.30 -9.76 20.16
CA LYS A 431 8.20 -8.61 21.08
C LYS A 431 9.36 -7.62 20.96
N GLY A 432 10.55 -8.10 20.60
CA GLY A 432 11.75 -7.28 20.49
C GLY A 432 11.85 -6.52 19.16
N ILE A 433 11.43 -7.12 18.05
CA ILE A 433 11.56 -6.51 16.72
C ILE A 433 10.63 -5.31 16.62
N ARG A 434 11.15 -4.19 16.10
CA ARG A 434 10.44 -2.92 15.94
C ARG A 434 9.88 -2.77 14.53
N CYS A 435 8.84 -3.55 14.22
CA CYS A 435 8.08 -3.42 12.98
C CYS A 435 6.58 -3.65 13.23
N GLY A 436 5.73 -3.34 12.25
CA GLY A 436 4.28 -3.45 12.41
C GLY A 436 3.65 -4.75 11.95
N ILE A 437 4.39 -5.58 11.22
CA ILE A 437 3.94 -6.90 10.81
C ILE A 437 5.02 -7.92 11.13
N VAL A 438 4.69 -8.96 11.88
CA VAL A 438 5.62 -10.08 12.13
C VAL A 438 4.94 -11.37 11.73
N TRP A 439 5.52 -12.06 10.76
CA TRP A 439 5.12 -13.43 10.42
C TRP A 439 6.05 -14.42 11.12
N VAL A 440 5.47 -15.45 11.73
CA VAL A 440 6.21 -16.56 12.35
C VAL A 440 5.93 -17.82 11.55
N ASN A 441 6.99 -18.46 11.04
CA ASN A 441 6.94 -19.68 10.22
C ASN A 441 6.05 -19.54 8.96
N THR A 442 5.90 -18.32 8.47
CA THR A 442 5.20 -17.96 7.22
C THR A 442 5.68 -16.61 6.73
N TYR A 443 5.17 -16.12 5.61
CA TYR A 443 5.44 -14.77 5.12
C TYR A 443 4.34 -14.29 4.16
N ARG A 444 4.14 -12.96 4.04
CA ARG A 444 3.24 -12.33 3.05
C ARG A 444 1.76 -12.71 3.14
N MET A 445 1.32 -13.30 4.26
CA MET A 445 -0.11 -13.50 4.53
C MET A 445 -0.77 -12.16 4.86
N VAL A 446 -1.92 -11.89 4.23
CA VAL A 446 -2.74 -10.68 4.41
C VAL A 446 -4.20 -11.05 4.62
N SER A 447 -4.98 -10.14 5.21
CA SER A 447 -6.42 -10.31 5.43
C SER A 447 -7.08 -8.94 5.63
N PRO A 448 -8.33 -8.73 5.18
CA PRO A 448 -9.11 -7.54 5.52
C PRO A 448 -9.22 -7.26 7.03
N LEU A 449 -9.08 -8.31 7.85
CA LEU A 449 -9.23 -8.25 9.30
C LEU A 449 -7.95 -7.80 10.01
N ALA A 450 -6.79 -7.96 9.37
CA ALA A 450 -5.50 -7.75 10.01
C ALA A 450 -4.95 -6.37 9.61
N PRO A 451 -4.79 -5.43 10.55
CA PRO A 451 -4.21 -4.14 10.23
C PRO A 451 -2.73 -4.32 9.84
N PHE A 452 -2.27 -3.48 8.93
CA PHE A 452 -0.86 -3.39 8.59
C PHE A 452 -0.40 -1.94 8.59
N GLY A 453 0.89 -1.75 8.82
CA GLY A 453 1.54 -0.45 8.71
C GLY A 453 2.87 -0.37 9.44
N GLY A 454 3.60 0.72 9.18
CA GLY A 454 5.00 0.83 9.57
C GLY A 454 5.29 1.35 10.98
N TYR A 455 6.55 1.21 11.36
CA TYR A 455 7.25 1.96 12.41
C TYR A 455 8.37 2.77 11.74
N LYS A 456 8.92 3.76 12.47
CA LYS A 456 10.10 4.55 12.02
C LYS A 456 9.85 5.15 10.63
N ASP A 457 10.81 5.05 9.72
CA ASP A 457 10.72 5.60 8.36
C ASP A 457 9.78 4.81 7.43
N SER A 458 9.19 3.70 7.90
CA SER A 458 8.16 2.96 7.16
C SER A 458 6.76 3.58 7.27
N GLY A 459 6.65 4.72 7.98
CA GLY A 459 5.43 5.52 8.04
C GLY A 459 4.66 5.37 9.35
N TYR A 460 3.44 5.90 9.36
CA TYR A 460 2.54 5.97 10.51
C TYR A 460 1.07 5.96 10.07
N GLY A 461 0.19 5.52 10.99
CA GLY A 461 -1.17 5.09 10.66
C GLY A 461 -1.22 3.58 10.43
N ARG A 462 -2.42 3.04 10.24
CA ARG A 462 -2.62 1.64 9.88
C ARG A 462 -3.70 1.54 8.82
N GLU A 463 -3.52 0.62 7.89
CA GLU A 463 -4.51 0.26 6.88
C GLU A 463 -5.06 -1.14 7.17
N SER A 464 -6.28 -1.44 6.70
CA SER A 464 -7.00 -2.68 6.99
C SER A 464 -7.39 -2.86 8.48
N GLY A 465 -8.16 -3.91 8.77
CA GLY A 465 -8.69 -4.18 10.10
C GLY A 465 -9.76 -3.18 10.57
N LEU A 466 -10.26 -3.43 11.78
CA LEU A 466 -11.31 -2.60 12.40
C LEU A 466 -10.80 -1.18 12.69
N GLU A 467 -9.58 -1.06 13.23
CA GLU A 467 -9.04 0.23 13.66
C GLU A 467 -8.93 1.25 12.52
N ALA A 468 -8.63 0.81 11.30
CA ALA A 468 -8.47 1.71 10.16
C ALA A 468 -9.72 2.54 9.88
N ILE A 469 -10.94 2.07 10.17
CA ILE A 469 -12.14 2.90 9.92
C ILE A 469 -12.22 4.12 10.84
N TYR A 470 -11.65 4.04 12.04
CA TYR A 470 -11.67 5.15 12.99
C TYR A 470 -10.78 6.31 12.54
N ASP A 471 -9.70 6.03 11.81
CA ASP A 471 -8.85 7.03 11.16
C ASP A 471 -9.58 7.83 10.07
N TYR A 472 -10.75 7.37 9.61
CA TYR A 472 -11.63 8.06 8.67
C TYR A 472 -12.84 8.71 9.35
N THR A 473 -12.80 8.83 10.69
CA THR A 473 -13.82 9.51 11.48
C THR A 473 -13.20 10.43 12.52
N ARG A 474 -13.99 11.35 13.06
CA ARG A 474 -13.65 12.15 14.25
C ARG A 474 -14.73 11.98 15.32
N PRO A 475 -14.35 11.82 16.60
CA PRO A 475 -15.31 11.89 17.68
C PRO A 475 -15.76 13.34 17.88
N LYS A 476 -17.07 13.54 18.02
CA LYS A 476 -17.68 14.77 18.53
C LYS A 476 -18.31 14.47 19.89
N THR A 477 -17.88 15.18 20.92
CA THR A 477 -18.43 15.02 22.26
C THR A 477 -19.63 15.95 22.45
N VAL A 478 -20.76 15.36 22.82
CA VAL A 478 -22.02 16.07 23.10
C VAL A 478 -22.25 16.07 24.60
N TRP A 479 -22.44 17.25 25.17
CA TRP A 479 -22.74 17.46 26.59
C TRP A 479 -24.19 17.92 26.73
N LEU A 480 -25.01 17.13 27.43
CA LEU A 480 -26.41 17.45 27.69
C LEU A 480 -26.60 17.63 29.19
N ASN A 481 -26.85 18.87 29.61
CA ASN A 481 -27.32 19.14 30.96
C ASN A 481 -28.77 18.64 31.08
N THR A 482 -28.98 17.65 31.94
CA THR A 482 -30.30 17.06 32.23
C THR A 482 -30.95 17.67 33.47
N SER A 483 -30.32 18.67 34.09
CA SER A 483 -30.90 19.40 35.23
C SER A 483 -32.15 20.18 34.79
N PRO A 484 -33.25 20.15 35.57
CA PRO A 484 -34.38 21.04 35.35
C PRO A 484 -34.09 22.49 35.78
N ASP A 485 -33.06 22.69 36.62
CA ASP A 485 -32.69 23.99 37.15
C ASP A 485 -31.92 24.82 36.12
N PRO A 486 -32.12 26.16 36.11
CA PRO A 486 -31.34 27.05 35.26
C PRO A 486 -29.85 26.97 35.61
N ILE A 487 -28.99 27.23 34.62
CA ILE A 487 -27.55 27.40 34.86
C ILE A 487 -27.37 28.58 35.83
N ALA A 488 -26.67 28.34 36.94
CA ALA A 488 -26.40 29.36 37.94
C ALA A 488 -25.67 30.56 37.30
N ASP A 489 -25.99 31.77 37.77
CA ASP A 489 -25.28 32.98 37.34
C ASP A 489 -23.81 32.89 37.78
N PRO A 490 -22.85 32.82 36.83
CA PRO A 490 -21.44 32.63 37.17
C PRO A 490 -20.81 33.87 37.82
N PHE A 491 -21.51 34.99 37.88
CA PHE A 491 -21.02 36.26 38.45
C PHE A 491 -21.69 36.66 39.76
N VAL A 492 -22.76 35.95 40.16
CA VAL A 492 -23.37 36.11 41.48
C VAL A 492 -22.85 34.99 42.36
N MET A 493 -21.93 35.33 43.29
CA MET A 493 -21.45 34.38 44.29
C MET A 493 -22.65 33.77 45.02
N GLN A 494 -22.84 32.46 44.85
CA GLN A 494 -23.78 31.65 45.61
C GLN A 494 -23.21 31.25 46.97
#